data_AF-A0A957EPS4-F1
#
_entry.id   AF-A0A957EPS4-F1
#
_cell.length_a   1.000
_cell.length_b   1.000
_cell.length_c   1.000
_cell.angle_alpha   90.00
_cell.angle_beta   90.00
_cell.angle_gamma   90.00
#
_symmetry.space_group_name_H-M   'P 1'
#
loop_
_entity.id
_entity.type
_entity.pdbx_description
1 polymer ?
#
loop_
_entity_poly.entity_id
_entity_poly.type
_entity_poly.pdbx_seq_one_letter_code
_entity_poly.pdbx_strand_id
1 'polypeptide(L)'
;MFEVNGVYANRRGKYTVLELKGDKMRVRYDDGSDAELRVEMQERIWQNIAAEEEAKEAVRRAREAKRRLSQNTSYFIKVISIPADDMTFPGWQERVVLIPEGTTLFPQSSGDRLIYYSLEAHAFFAVVTITGPIFVANPKKYTFAINQAEGEFYPVDIDASAPKPSLGIYYDSIELESQPNFGKTSLTAETFIQINEDDFELLAEALTEISEDDELLDEDEIEEDEDE
;
A
#
# COMPACT_ATOMS: atom_id res chain seq x y z
N MET A 1 26.82 -4.64 20.60
CA MET A 1 27.50 -5.35 21.70
C MET A 1 27.00 -6.78 21.78
N PHE A 2 27.89 -7.75 21.56
CA PHE A 2 27.59 -9.19 21.61
C PHE A 2 27.96 -9.78 22.97
N GLU A 3 27.18 -10.73 23.46
CA GLU A 3 27.41 -11.45 24.71
C GLU A 3 27.65 -12.94 24.48
N VAL A 4 28.54 -13.55 25.28
CA VAL A 4 28.75 -15.01 25.24
C VAL A 4 27.47 -15.72 25.71
N ASN A 5 27.05 -16.73 24.94
CA ASN A 5 25.76 -17.42 25.00
C ASN A 5 24.54 -16.60 24.55
N GLY A 6 24.74 -15.38 24.03
CA GLY A 6 23.68 -14.62 23.39
C GLY A 6 23.30 -15.18 22.02
N VAL A 7 22.01 -15.12 21.68
CA VAL A 7 21.45 -15.56 20.39
C VAL A 7 21.19 -14.35 19.51
N TYR A 8 21.72 -14.39 18.29
CA TYR A 8 21.64 -13.31 17.31
C TYR A 8 21.30 -13.88 15.93
N ALA A 9 21.00 -13.03 14.97
CA ALA A 9 20.74 -13.42 13.60
C ALA A 9 21.57 -12.59 12.62
N ASN A 10 22.00 -13.23 11.53
CA ASN A 10 22.54 -12.56 10.35
C ASN A 10 21.91 -13.17 9.08
N ARG A 11 22.37 -12.74 7.90
CA ARG A 11 21.85 -13.23 6.61
C ARG A 11 22.01 -14.74 6.36
N ARG A 12 22.80 -15.45 7.17
CA ARG A 12 22.95 -16.92 7.10
C ARG A 12 22.04 -17.67 8.07
N GLY A 13 21.37 -16.96 8.98
CA GLY A 13 20.47 -17.54 9.97
C GLY A 13 20.82 -17.14 11.40
N LYS A 14 20.19 -17.83 12.34
CA LYS A 14 20.38 -17.63 13.78
C LYS A 14 21.66 -18.32 14.25
N TYR A 15 22.37 -17.66 15.15
CA TYR A 15 23.60 -18.16 15.74
C TYR A 15 23.72 -17.78 17.21
N THR A 16 24.41 -18.64 17.97
CA THR A 16 24.76 -18.42 19.37
C THR A 16 26.24 -18.10 19.48
N VAL A 17 26.61 -17.06 20.22
CA VAL A 17 28.00 -16.69 20.45
C VAL A 17 28.60 -17.63 21.49
N LEU A 18 29.60 -18.44 21.11
CA LEU A 18 30.26 -19.39 22.01
C LEU A 18 31.46 -18.77 22.73
N GLU A 19 32.18 -17.85 22.08
CA GLU A 19 33.41 -17.26 22.63
C GLU A 19 33.69 -15.89 21.99
N LEU A 20 34.17 -14.94 22.78
CA LEU A 20 34.61 -13.62 22.33
C LEU A 20 36.12 -13.47 22.61
N LYS A 21 36.90 -13.17 21.57
CA LYS A 21 38.33 -12.93 21.65
C LYS A 21 38.68 -11.67 20.87
N GLY A 22 38.73 -10.54 21.56
CA GLY A 22 39.10 -9.25 20.97
C GLY A 22 38.18 -8.86 19.82
N ASP A 23 38.72 -8.81 18.61
CA ASP A 23 38.02 -8.43 17.37
C ASP A 23 37.21 -9.58 16.72
N LYS A 24 37.31 -10.79 17.28
CA LYS A 24 36.72 -12.02 16.74
C LYS A 24 35.78 -12.68 17.74
N MET A 25 34.77 -13.35 17.21
CA MET A 25 33.87 -14.20 17.97
C MET A 25 33.69 -15.55 17.30
N ARG A 26 33.64 -16.61 18.09
CA ARG A 26 33.24 -17.94 17.63
C ARG A 26 31.76 -18.11 17.88
N VAL A 27 31.02 -18.51 16.84
CA VAL A 27 29.58 -18.70 16.89
C VAL A 27 29.21 -20.11 16.44
N ARG A 28 28.05 -20.57 16.89
CA ARG A 28 27.41 -21.80 16.42
C ARG A 28 26.06 -21.47 15.82
N TYR A 29 25.84 -21.90 14.58
CA TYR A 29 24.56 -21.77 13.90
C TYR A 29 23.61 -22.90 14.30
N ASP A 30 22.30 -22.71 14.07
CA ASP A 30 21.27 -23.71 14.36
C ASP A 30 21.43 -25.02 13.58
N ASP A 31 22.15 -24.99 12.44
CA ASP A 31 22.51 -26.17 11.66
C ASP A 31 23.66 -26.99 12.30
N GLY A 32 24.17 -26.54 13.45
CA GLY A 32 25.27 -27.16 14.18
C GLY A 32 26.66 -26.78 13.67
N SER A 33 26.78 -25.91 12.65
CA SER A 33 28.06 -25.44 12.13
C SER A 33 28.68 -24.36 13.01
N ASP A 34 30.01 -24.42 13.17
CA ASP A 34 30.77 -23.44 13.93
C ASP A 34 31.52 -22.51 12.96
N ALA A 35 31.55 -21.21 13.27
CA ALA A 35 32.28 -20.21 12.48
C ALA A 35 32.98 -19.18 13.36
N GLU A 36 34.08 -18.62 12.85
CA GLU A 36 34.75 -17.46 13.43
C GLU A 36 34.37 -16.21 12.63
N LEU A 37 33.80 -15.21 13.31
CA LEU A 37 33.31 -13.97 12.72
C LEU A 37 34.01 -12.77 13.34
N ARG A 38 34.12 -11.67 12.59
CA ARG A 38 34.59 -10.39 13.12
C ARG A 38 33.46 -9.65 13.82
N VAL A 39 33.71 -9.17 15.03
CA VAL A 39 32.72 -8.49 15.88
C VAL A 39 32.21 -7.22 15.20
N GLU A 40 33.10 -6.35 14.73
CA GLU A 40 32.76 -5.08 14.07
C GLU A 40 31.84 -5.25 12.85
N MET A 41 32.10 -6.28 12.03
CA MET A 41 31.26 -6.59 10.87
C MET A 41 29.86 -7.05 11.27
N GLN A 42 29.76 -7.88 12.31
CA GLN A 42 28.47 -8.36 12.78
C GLN A 42 27.70 -7.27 13.52
N GLU A 43 28.37 -6.32 14.17
CA GLU A 43 27.71 -5.16 14.78
C GLU A 43 27.05 -4.28 13.72
N ARG A 44 27.72 -4.03 12.59
CA ARG A 44 27.14 -3.28 11.47
C ARG A 44 25.96 -4.02 10.82
N ILE A 45 26.08 -5.33 10.61
CA ILE A 45 24.99 -6.15 10.06
C ILE A 45 23.79 -6.11 11.01
N TRP A 46 24.03 -6.24 12.31
CA TRP A 46 22.98 -6.25 13.31
C TRP A 46 22.31 -4.87 13.46
N GLN A 47 23.07 -3.77 13.39
CA GLN A 47 22.52 -2.41 13.38
C GLN A 47 21.61 -2.16 12.19
N ASN A 48 22.00 -2.61 10.99
CA ASN A 48 21.15 -2.46 9.81
C ASN A 48 19.88 -3.31 9.91
N ILE A 49 19.98 -4.56 10.38
CA ILE A 49 18.81 -5.43 10.57
C ILE A 49 17.89 -4.85 11.66
N ALA A 50 18.44 -4.37 12.77
CA ALA A 50 17.66 -3.78 13.85
C ALA A 50 16.98 -2.47 13.42
N ALA A 51 17.64 -1.63 12.62
CA ALA A 51 17.03 -0.42 12.08
C ALA A 51 15.90 -0.73 11.08
N GLU A 52 16.09 -1.73 10.22
CA GLU A 52 15.05 -2.20 9.29
C GLU A 52 13.86 -2.85 10.03
N GLU A 53 14.15 -3.65 11.05
CA GLU A 53 13.13 -4.29 11.89
C GLU A 53 12.38 -3.27 12.76
N GLU A 54 13.06 -2.25 13.29
CA GLU A 54 12.45 -1.14 14.05
C GLU A 54 11.58 -0.27 13.15
N ALA A 55 11.99 0.01 11.90
CA ALA A 55 11.16 0.70 10.92
C ALA A 55 9.91 -0.12 10.57
N LYS A 56 10.06 -1.43 10.29
CA LYS A 56 8.94 -2.35 10.05
C LYS A 56 8.02 -2.50 11.26
N GLU A 57 8.57 -2.54 12.48
CA GLU A 57 7.79 -2.59 13.71
C GLU A 57 7.09 -1.27 14.00
N ALA A 58 7.70 -0.12 13.70
CA ALA A 58 7.07 1.19 13.85
C ALA A 58 5.89 1.34 12.89
N VAL A 59 6.04 0.91 11.64
CA VAL A 59 4.95 0.82 10.66
C VAL A 59 3.88 -0.14 11.15
N ARG A 60 4.25 -1.35 11.61
CA ARG A 60 3.29 -2.34 12.15
C ARG A 60 2.54 -1.80 13.38
N ARG A 61 3.22 -1.11 14.29
CA ARG A 61 2.60 -0.51 15.50
C ARG A 61 1.73 0.69 15.15
N ALA A 62 2.10 1.49 14.15
CA ALA A 62 1.25 2.54 13.61
C ALA A 62 0.00 1.95 12.95
N ARG A 63 0.14 0.86 12.18
CA ARG A 63 -0.97 0.09 11.60
C ARG A 63 -1.87 -0.52 12.69
N GLU A 64 -1.32 -1.10 13.75
CA GLU A 64 -2.09 -1.64 14.89
C GLU A 64 -2.80 -0.54 15.70
N ALA A 65 -2.17 0.63 15.86
CA ALA A 65 -2.79 1.78 16.50
C ALA A 65 -3.94 2.33 15.65
N LYS A 66 -3.77 2.39 14.32
CA LYS A 66 -4.82 2.75 13.35
C LYS A 66 -5.97 1.73 13.39
N ARG A 67 -5.67 0.43 13.44
CA ARG A 67 -6.63 -0.68 13.61
C ARG A 67 -7.52 -0.53 14.85
N ARG A 68 -6.96 -0.06 15.97
CA ARG A 68 -7.73 0.17 17.22
C ARG A 68 -8.68 1.37 17.14
N LEU A 69 -8.39 2.36 16.30
CA LEU A 69 -9.30 3.48 15.98
C LEU A 69 -10.36 3.09 14.93
N SER A 70 -10.13 2.01 14.17
CA SER A 70 -10.82 1.59 12.95
C SER A 70 -11.91 0.51 13.15
N GLN A 71 -12.41 0.29 14.38
CA GLN A 71 -13.33 -0.84 14.68
C GLN A 71 -14.65 -0.85 13.89
N ASN A 72 -14.94 0.17 13.09
CA ASN A 72 -16.11 0.27 12.21
C ASN A 72 -15.78 0.65 10.76
N THR A 73 -14.51 0.68 10.37
CA THR A 73 -14.10 1.05 9.02
C THR A 73 -14.37 -0.10 8.06
N SER A 74 -15.07 0.22 6.97
CA SER A 74 -15.32 -0.70 5.89
C SER A 74 -14.36 -0.43 4.72
N TYR A 75 -13.98 -1.51 4.04
CA TYR A 75 -13.03 -1.50 2.94
C TYR A 75 -13.72 -1.89 1.64
N PHE A 76 -13.50 -1.12 0.58
CA PHE A 76 -14.18 -1.31 -0.69
C PHE A 76 -13.21 -1.19 -1.87
N ILE A 77 -13.54 -1.85 -2.96
CA ILE A 77 -12.97 -1.62 -4.28
C ILE A 77 -14.01 -0.85 -5.09
N LYS A 78 -13.64 0.33 -5.60
CA LYS A 78 -14.44 1.06 -6.59
C LYS A 78 -13.95 0.70 -7.99
N VAL A 79 -14.83 0.06 -8.75
CA VAL A 79 -14.59 -0.30 -10.16
C VAL A 79 -14.96 0.89 -11.02
N ILE A 80 -14.04 1.34 -11.87
CA ILE A 80 -14.28 2.41 -12.83
C ILE A 80 -13.87 1.98 -14.24
N SER A 81 -14.41 2.67 -15.23
CA SER A 81 -14.08 2.49 -16.64
C SER A 81 -13.33 3.73 -17.11
N ILE A 82 -12.00 3.61 -17.20
CA ILE A 82 -11.09 4.70 -17.58
C ILE A 82 -9.99 4.18 -18.50
N PRO A 83 -9.49 4.97 -19.47
CA PRO A 83 -8.39 4.54 -20.31
C PRO A 83 -7.15 4.16 -19.48
N ALA A 84 -6.42 3.13 -19.91
CA ALA A 84 -5.31 2.58 -19.13
C ALA A 84 -4.15 3.57 -18.90
N ASP A 85 -3.98 4.55 -19.80
CA ASP A 85 -2.87 5.51 -19.77
C ASP A 85 -3.31 6.92 -19.35
N ASP A 86 -4.52 7.07 -18.82
CA ASP A 86 -5.12 8.36 -18.50
C ASP A 86 -5.66 8.38 -17.07
N MET A 87 -5.15 9.32 -16.28
CA MET A 87 -5.62 9.61 -14.92
C MET A 87 -6.76 10.62 -14.88
N THR A 88 -7.20 11.12 -16.04
CA THR A 88 -8.32 12.06 -16.12
C THR A 88 -9.65 11.30 -16.04
N PHE A 89 -10.11 11.09 -14.81
CA PHE A 89 -11.44 10.55 -14.57
C PHE A 89 -12.25 11.42 -13.60
N PRO A 90 -13.58 11.36 -13.72
CA PRO A 90 -14.46 12.24 -12.97
C PRO A 90 -14.26 12.16 -11.45
N GLY A 91 -14.11 13.32 -10.80
CA GLY A 91 -13.96 13.44 -9.35
C GLY A 91 -12.55 13.21 -8.81
N TRP A 92 -11.59 12.78 -9.65
CA TRP A 92 -10.20 12.57 -9.22
C TRP A 92 -9.53 13.88 -8.79
N GLN A 93 -9.59 14.91 -9.64
CA GLN A 93 -8.98 16.22 -9.36
C GLN A 93 -9.68 16.95 -8.21
N GLU A 94 -10.99 16.78 -8.13
CA GLU A 94 -11.82 17.45 -7.13
C GLU A 94 -11.88 16.66 -5.80
N ARG A 95 -11.20 15.52 -5.72
CA ARG A 95 -11.13 14.61 -4.57
C ARG A 95 -12.51 14.22 -4.06
N VAL A 96 -13.37 13.79 -4.99
CA VAL A 96 -14.73 13.36 -4.70
C VAL A 96 -15.06 12.02 -5.36
N VAL A 97 -15.81 11.19 -4.64
CA VAL A 97 -16.34 9.93 -5.16
C VAL A 97 -17.84 10.09 -5.36
N LEU A 98 -18.31 9.90 -6.60
CA LEU A 98 -19.74 9.77 -6.87
C LEU A 98 -20.25 8.39 -6.46
N ILE A 99 -21.44 8.37 -5.86
CA ILE A 99 -22.26 7.19 -5.64
C ILE A 99 -23.37 7.18 -6.70
N PRO A 100 -23.39 6.19 -7.60
CA PRO A 100 -24.48 6.07 -8.55
C PRO A 100 -25.82 5.82 -7.86
N GLU A 101 -26.87 6.36 -8.45
CA GLU A 101 -28.23 6.16 -7.98
C GLU A 101 -28.61 4.67 -8.00
N GLY A 102 -29.12 4.14 -6.89
CA GLY A 102 -29.47 2.72 -6.75
C GLY A 102 -28.32 1.81 -6.31
N THR A 103 -27.14 2.36 -6.02
CA THR A 103 -26.04 1.61 -5.39
C THR A 103 -26.44 1.16 -3.99
N THR A 104 -26.37 -0.14 -3.72
CA THR A 104 -26.77 -0.72 -2.42
C THR A 104 -25.60 -0.97 -1.47
N LEU A 105 -24.41 -1.16 -2.02
CA LEU A 105 -23.15 -1.32 -1.29
C LEU A 105 -22.27 -0.13 -1.63
N PHE A 106 -21.99 0.70 -0.64
CA PHE A 106 -21.14 1.87 -0.78
C PHE A 106 -20.63 2.27 0.61
N PRO A 107 -19.55 3.06 0.68
CA PRO A 107 -19.05 3.59 1.94
C PRO A 107 -20.10 4.42 2.68
N GLN A 108 -20.18 4.27 4.00
CA GLN A 108 -21.22 4.92 4.82
C GLN A 108 -20.66 5.88 5.86
N SER A 109 -19.39 5.74 6.22
CA SER A 109 -18.76 6.49 7.30
C SER A 109 -17.50 7.19 6.82
N SER A 110 -17.23 8.37 7.40
CA SER A 110 -15.89 8.93 7.32
C SER A 110 -14.91 7.97 7.97
N GLY A 111 -13.77 7.74 7.32
CA GLY A 111 -12.79 6.73 7.66
C GLY A 111 -12.91 5.45 6.84
N ASP A 112 -14.02 5.22 6.11
CA ASP A 112 -14.11 4.15 5.13
C ASP A 112 -13.07 4.35 4.02
N ARG A 113 -12.49 3.24 3.55
CA ARG A 113 -11.37 3.26 2.61
C ARG A 113 -11.71 2.52 1.33
N LEU A 114 -11.14 2.99 0.25
CA LEU A 114 -11.47 2.62 -1.11
C LEU A 114 -10.20 2.35 -1.91
N ILE A 115 -10.24 1.32 -2.75
CA ILE A 115 -9.23 1.06 -3.78
C ILE A 115 -9.87 1.22 -5.14
N TYR A 116 -9.26 2.02 -6.01
CA TYR A 116 -9.73 2.13 -7.39
C TYR A 116 -9.18 1.01 -8.26
N TYR A 117 -10.07 0.43 -9.07
CA TYR A 117 -9.76 -0.58 -10.07
C TYR A 117 -10.24 -0.13 -11.45
N SER A 118 -9.37 -0.18 -12.45
CA SER A 118 -9.70 0.11 -13.85
C SER A 118 -10.05 -1.18 -14.61
N LEU A 119 -11.18 -1.17 -15.31
CA LEU A 119 -11.60 -2.29 -16.17
C LEU A 119 -10.69 -2.47 -17.38
N GLU A 120 -10.18 -1.37 -17.93
CA GLU A 120 -9.40 -1.33 -19.16
C GLU A 120 -7.94 -1.70 -18.91
N ALA A 121 -7.37 -1.22 -17.81
CA ALA A 121 -6.01 -1.57 -17.40
C ALA A 121 -5.94 -2.93 -16.67
N HIS A 122 -7.07 -3.45 -16.20
CA HIS A 122 -7.13 -4.65 -15.37
C HIS A 122 -6.27 -4.54 -14.10
N ALA A 123 -6.18 -3.34 -13.54
CA ALA A 123 -5.27 -3.00 -12.47
C ALA A 123 -5.90 -2.13 -11.38
N PHE A 124 -5.48 -2.35 -10.14
CA PHE A 124 -5.69 -1.49 -8.99
C PHE A 124 -4.66 -0.37 -9.02
N PHE A 125 -5.06 0.88 -8.85
CA PHE A 125 -4.15 1.99 -9.12
C PHE A 125 -4.19 3.13 -8.09
N ALA A 126 -5.15 3.16 -7.17
CA ALA A 126 -5.17 4.21 -6.14
C ALA A 126 -5.86 3.75 -4.87
N VAL A 127 -5.40 4.28 -3.75
CA VAL A 127 -5.94 4.11 -2.40
C VAL A 127 -6.48 5.45 -1.93
N VAL A 128 -7.74 5.50 -1.50
CA VAL A 128 -8.35 6.73 -1.00
C VAL A 128 -9.14 6.48 0.28
N THR A 129 -9.21 7.51 1.14
CA THR A 129 -9.93 7.49 2.41
C THR A 129 -11.04 8.53 2.40
N ILE A 130 -12.23 8.20 2.91
CA ILE A 130 -13.35 9.15 3.02
C ILE A 130 -13.15 10.08 4.21
N THR A 131 -13.11 11.38 3.93
CA THR A 131 -12.78 12.40 4.95
C THR A 131 -13.98 13.10 5.55
N GLY A 132 -15.17 12.91 4.99
CA GLY A 132 -16.34 13.68 5.40
C GLY A 132 -17.68 13.04 5.02
N PRO A 133 -18.79 13.67 5.42
CA PRO A 133 -20.13 13.16 5.15
C PRO A 133 -20.50 13.32 3.68
N ILE A 134 -21.53 12.57 3.28
CA ILE A 134 -22.15 12.68 1.97
C ILE A 134 -22.67 14.10 1.72
N PHE A 135 -22.48 14.61 0.51
CA PHE A 135 -23.08 15.87 0.07
C PHE A 135 -23.69 15.73 -1.32
N VAL A 136 -24.76 16.47 -1.55
CA VAL A 136 -25.49 16.46 -2.82
C VAL A 136 -25.02 17.64 -3.66
N ALA A 137 -24.64 17.36 -4.91
CA ALA A 137 -24.20 18.39 -5.84
C ALA A 137 -24.54 18.02 -7.28
N ASN A 138 -24.38 18.98 -8.20
CA ASN A 138 -24.55 18.70 -9.62
C ASN A 138 -23.30 18.00 -10.18
N PRO A 139 -23.41 16.78 -10.75
CA PRO A 139 -22.25 16.04 -11.25
C PRO A 139 -21.45 16.76 -12.35
N LYS A 140 -22.10 17.64 -13.13
CA LYS A 140 -21.44 18.45 -14.17
C LYS A 140 -20.42 19.43 -13.59
N LYS A 141 -20.45 19.70 -12.28
CA LYS A 141 -19.44 20.52 -11.59
C LYS A 141 -18.12 19.79 -11.35
N TYR A 142 -18.12 18.46 -11.42
CA TYR A 142 -16.97 17.59 -11.09
C TYR A 142 -16.60 16.68 -12.25
N THR A 143 -16.80 17.17 -13.47
CA THR A 143 -16.36 16.50 -14.71
C THR A 143 -17.05 15.15 -14.99
N PHE A 144 -18.14 14.81 -14.28
CA PHE A 144 -18.92 13.60 -14.54
C PHE A 144 -19.79 13.78 -15.80
N ALA A 145 -19.66 12.85 -16.75
CA ALA A 145 -20.47 12.79 -17.97
C ALA A 145 -21.88 12.19 -17.74
N ILE A 146 -22.46 12.40 -16.56
CA ILE A 146 -23.75 11.84 -16.16
C ILE A 146 -24.83 12.93 -16.26
N ASN A 147 -25.93 12.62 -16.92
CA ASN A 147 -27.04 13.56 -17.12
C ASN A 147 -28.04 13.49 -15.96
N GLN A 148 -27.55 13.69 -14.74
CA GLN A 148 -28.36 13.81 -13.52
C GLN A 148 -28.34 15.26 -13.02
N ALA A 149 -29.45 15.72 -12.44
CA ALA A 149 -29.56 17.07 -11.88
C ALA A 149 -28.76 17.19 -10.58
N GLU A 150 -28.76 16.13 -9.79
CA GLU A 150 -28.10 15.99 -8.50
C GLU A 150 -27.52 14.58 -8.39
N GLY A 151 -26.35 14.46 -7.76
CA GLY A 151 -25.69 13.21 -7.42
C GLY A 151 -25.14 13.29 -5.99
N GLU A 152 -24.95 12.12 -5.39
CA GLU A 152 -24.41 11.99 -4.03
C GLU A 152 -22.91 11.75 -4.07
N PHE A 153 -22.16 12.57 -3.32
CA PHE A 153 -20.70 12.57 -3.33
C PHE A 153 -20.12 12.40 -1.93
N TYR A 154 -18.99 11.70 -1.85
CA TYR A 154 -18.11 11.74 -0.68
C TYR A 154 -16.83 12.53 -0.97
N PRO A 155 -16.39 13.41 -0.05
CA PRO A 155 -15.05 13.94 -0.11
C PRO A 155 -14.05 12.85 0.28
N VAL A 156 -12.94 12.77 -0.45
CA VAL A 156 -11.89 11.79 -0.22
C VAL A 156 -10.52 12.45 -0.08
N ASP A 157 -9.59 11.72 0.50
CA ASP A 157 -8.17 11.99 0.45
C ASP A 157 -7.46 10.85 -0.24
N ILE A 158 -6.41 11.15 -1.01
CA ILE A 158 -5.64 10.16 -1.75
C ILE A 158 -4.47 9.75 -0.86
N ASP A 159 -4.47 8.49 -0.43
CA ASP A 159 -3.42 7.93 0.42
C ASP A 159 -2.19 7.54 -0.42
N ALA A 160 -2.42 6.91 -1.58
CA ALA A 160 -1.39 6.48 -2.53
C ALA A 160 -2.00 6.30 -3.92
N SER A 161 -1.20 6.47 -4.98
CA SER A 161 -1.64 6.16 -6.35
C SER A 161 -0.47 5.84 -7.25
N ALA A 162 -0.64 4.87 -8.15
CA ALA A 162 0.24 4.69 -9.29
C ALA A 162 0.17 5.92 -10.21
N PRO A 163 1.19 6.20 -11.04
CA PRO A 163 1.18 7.37 -11.93
C PRO A 163 0.11 7.26 -13.02
N LYS A 164 -0.17 6.02 -13.46
CA LYS A 164 -1.19 5.68 -14.45
C LYS A 164 -1.84 4.34 -14.09
N PRO A 165 -3.09 4.09 -14.51
CA PRO A 165 -3.74 2.82 -14.27
C PRO A 165 -2.96 1.60 -14.77
N SER A 166 -2.27 1.71 -15.92
CA SER A 166 -1.44 0.64 -16.51
C SER A 166 -0.18 0.29 -15.70
N LEU A 167 0.23 1.17 -14.78
CA LEU A 167 1.35 0.95 -13.85
C LEU A 167 0.88 0.52 -12.45
N GLY A 168 -0.41 0.26 -12.30
CA GLY A 168 -0.99 -0.27 -11.07
C GLY A 168 -0.70 -1.76 -10.85
N ILE A 169 -1.31 -2.30 -9.80
CA ILE A 169 -1.25 -3.72 -9.45
C ILE A 169 -2.26 -4.48 -10.29
N TYR A 170 -1.79 -5.37 -11.17
CA TYR A 170 -2.67 -6.22 -11.95
C TYR A 170 -3.44 -7.21 -11.07
N TYR A 171 -4.72 -7.44 -11.38
CA TYR A 171 -5.56 -8.30 -10.54
C TYR A 171 -5.08 -9.76 -10.45
N ASP A 172 -4.29 -10.23 -11.42
CA ASP A 172 -3.75 -11.58 -11.46
C ASP A 172 -2.42 -11.73 -10.70
N SER A 173 -1.81 -10.61 -10.30
CA SER A 173 -0.60 -10.57 -9.50
C SER A 173 -0.85 -10.68 -7.99
N ILE A 174 -2.11 -10.55 -7.56
CA ILE A 174 -2.52 -10.52 -6.17
C ILE A 174 -3.70 -11.45 -5.90
N GLU A 175 -3.60 -12.22 -4.82
CA GLU A 175 -4.68 -13.13 -4.40
C GLU A 175 -5.55 -12.43 -3.35
N LEU A 176 -6.81 -12.13 -3.72
CA LEU A 176 -7.80 -11.56 -2.80
C LEU A 176 -8.58 -12.69 -2.12
N GLU A 177 -8.36 -12.92 -0.83
CA GLU A 177 -9.00 -14.00 -0.08
C GLU A 177 -10.52 -13.79 0.04
N SER A 178 -10.96 -12.54 0.18
CA SER A 178 -12.38 -12.17 0.24
C SER A 178 -13.07 -12.20 -1.12
N GLN A 179 -12.30 -12.10 -2.22
CA GLN A 179 -12.80 -12.09 -3.60
C GLN A 179 -12.03 -13.08 -4.50
N PRO A 180 -12.08 -14.40 -4.24
CA PRO A 180 -11.29 -15.40 -4.96
C PRO A 180 -11.65 -15.54 -6.45
N ASN A 181 -12.80 -14.98 -6.86
CA ASN A 181 -13.27 -15.00 -8.24
C ASN A 181 -13.31 -13.61 -8.86
N PHE A 182 -12.56 -12.63 -8.34
CA PHE A 182 -12.55 -11.26 -8.81
C PHE A 182 -12.38 -11.18 -10.35
N GLY A 183 -11.36 -11.85 -10.90
CA GLY A 183 -11.09 -11.88 -12.35
C GLY A 183 -12.06 -12.71 -13.20
N LYS A 184 -12.94 -13.53 -12.59
CA LYS A 184 -13.95 -14.34 -13.30
C LYS A 184 -15.35 -13.71 -13.27
N THR A 185 -15.53 -12.70 -12.43
CA THR A 185 -16.81 -12.04 -12.23
C THR A 185 -16.95 -10.93 -13.28
N SER A 186 -18.13 -10.81 -13.89
CA SER A 186 -18.40 -9.70 -14.80
C SER A 186 -18.51 -8.41 -13.98
N LEU A 187 -17.41 -7.66 -13.91
CA LEU A 187 -17.35 -6.38 -13.23
C LEU A 187 -18.05 -5.31 -14.06
N THR A 188 -18.81 -4.45 -13.39
CA THR A 188 -19.51 -3.31 -14.02
C THR A 188 -18.94 -2.01 -13.50
N ALA A 189 -18.75 -1.03 -14.38
CA ALA A 189 -18.24 0.28 -14.00
C ALA A 189 -19.13 0.98 -12.98
N GLU A 190 -18.53 1.85 -12.18
CA GLU A 190 -19.14 2.59 -11.07
C GLU A 190 -19.76 1.71 -9.97
N THR A 191 -19.28 0.47 -9.80
CA THR A 191 -19.71 -0.39 -8.71
C THR A 191 -18.70 -0.45 -7.58
N PHE A 192 -19.20 -0.76 -6.38
CA PHE A 192 -18.38 -0.98 -5.20
C PHE A 192 -18.45 -2.45 -4.81
N ILE A 193 -17.29 -3.00 -4.45
CA ILE A 193 -17.14 -4.37 -3.98
C ILE A 193 -16.55 -4.30 -2.58
N GLN A 194 -17.21 -4.90 -1.61
CA GLN A 194 -16.68 -4.96 -0.24
C GLN A 194 -15.58 -6.02 -0.16
N ILE A 195 -14.48 -5.68 0.50
CA ILE A 195 -13.35 -6.56 0.79
C ILE A 195 -13.05 -6.59 2.28
N ASN A 196 -12.30 -7.60 2.72
CA ASN A 196 -11.80 -7.63 4.09
C ASN A 196 -10.61 -6.66 4.26
N GLU A 197 -10.21 -6.45 5.51
CA GLU A 197 -9.09 -5.57 5.84
C GLU A 197 -7.75 -6.12 5.31
N ASP A 198 -7.53 -7.42 5.39
CA ASP A 198 -6.24 -8.01 5.03
C ASP A 198 -5.96 -7.88 3.52
N ASP A 199 -6.96 -8.10 2.66
CA ASP A 199 -6.88 -7.86 1.21
C ASP A 199 -6.67 -6.38 0.89
N PHE A 200 -7.34 -5.50 1.63
CA PHE A 200 -7.20 -4.06 1.45
C PHE A 200 -5.77 -3.62 1.79
N GLU A 201 -5.25 -4.03 2.93
CA GLU A 201 -3.91 -3.65 3.39
C GLU A 201 -2.82 -4.22 2.47
N LEU A 202 -3.02 -5.43 1.93
CA LEU A 202 -2.11 -6.01 0.94
C LEU A 202 -2.01 -5.13 -0.32
N LEU A 203 -3.17 -4.73 -0.87
CA LEU A 203 -3.22 -3.84 -2.03
C LEU A 203 -2.66 -2.45 -1.71
N ALA A 204 -3.01 -1.91 -0.54
CA ALA A 204 -2.59 -0.56 -0.14
C ALA A 204 -1.08 -0.46 0.08
N GLU A 205 -0.46 -1.50 0.66
CA GLU A 205 1.00 -1.57 0.83
C GLU A 205 1.70 -1.59 -0.52
N ALA A 206 1.29 -2.46 -1.43
CA ALA A 206 1.89 -2.55 -2.75
C ALA A 206 1.68 -1.27 -3.59
N LEU A 207 0.55 -0.57 -3.44
CA LEU A 207 0.32 0.72 -4.10
C LEU A 207 1.16 1.84 -3.49
N THR A 208 1.44 1.78 -2.19
CA THR A 208 2.32 2.74 -1.52
C THR A 208 3.75 2.58 -2.03
N GLU A 209 4.24 1.34 -2.16
CA GLU A 209 5.57 1.05 -2.73
C GLU A 209 5.71 1.60 -4.16
N ILE A 210 4.70 1.39 -5.02
CA ILE A 210 4.69 1.95 -6.39
C ILE A 210 4.71 3.49 -6.37
N SER A 211 3.97 4.10 -5.44
CA SER A 211 3.91 5.57 -5.31
C SER A 211 5.24 6.16 -4.84
N GLU A 212 5.93 5.50 -3.91
CA GLU A 212 7.23 5.92 -3.40
C GLU A 212 8.35 5.71 -4.44
N ASP A 213 8.30 4.64 -5.21
CA ASP A 213 9.26 4.36 -6.29
C ASP A 213 9.19 5.40 -7.42
N ASP A 214 8.00 5.95 -7.72
CA ASP A 214 7.84 7.02 -8.71
C ASP A 214 8.46 8.34 -8.23
N GLU A 215 8.28 8.69 -6.94
CA GLU A 215 8.89 9.88 -6.33
C GLU A 215 10.44 9.84 -6.40
N LEU A 216 11.05 8.64 -6.37
CA LEU A 216 12.50 8.47 -6.48
C LEU A 216 13.03 8.63 -7.91
N LEU A 217 12.21 8.37 -8.94
CA LEU A 217 12.62 8.52 -10.34
C LEU A 217 12.67 9.99 -10.78
N ASP A 218 11.86 10.85 -10.16
CA ASP A 218 11.85 12.30 -10.42
C ASP A 218 13.05 13.03 -9.75
N GLU A 219 13.68 12.47 -8.71
CA GLU A 219 14.86 13.07 -8.05
C GLU A 219 16.18 12.83 -8.83
N ASP A 220 16.26 11.78 -9.64
CA ASP A 220 17.48 11.42 -10.39
C ASP A 220 17.60 12.16 -11.77
N GLU A 221 16.62 12.99 -12.16
CA GLU A 221 16.61 13.72 -13.45
C GLU A 221 17.04 15.20 -13.33
N ILE A 222 17.79 15.58 -12.29
CA ILE A 222 18.38 16.92 -12.15
C ILE A 222 19.90 16.83 -11.94
N GLU A 223 20.64 16.43 -12.96
CA GLU A 223 22.01 16.89 -13.18
C GLU A 223 22.47 16.48 -14.58
N GLU A 224 22.27 17.34 -15.57
CA GLU A 224 23.20 17.59 -16.69
C GLU A 224 22.56 18.61 -17.63
N ASP A 225 22.84 19.89 -17.42
CA ASP A 225 23.12 20.86 -18.50
C ASP A 225 23.36 22.26 -17.90
N GLU A 226 24.49 22.44 -17.21
CA GLU A 226 25.22 23.71 -17.27
C GLU A 226 26.70 23.38 -17.19
N ASP A 227 27.40 23.41 -18.34
CA ASP A 227 28.66 24.15 -18.41
C ASP A 227 29.02 24.43 -19.89
N GLU A 228 29.04 25.73 -20.16
CA GLU A 228 29.34 26.46 -21.39
C GLU A 228 30.85 26.48 -21.72
#